data_AF-A0A355ELM2-F1
#
_entry.id   AF-A0A355ELM2-F1
#
_cell.length_a   1.000
_cell.length_b   1.000
_cell.length_c   1.000
_cell.angle_alpha   90.00
_cell.angle_beta   90.00
_cell.angle_gamma   90.00
#
_symmetry.space_group_name_H-M   'P 1'
#
loop_
_entity.id
_entity.type
_entity.pdbx_description
1 polymer ?
#
loop_
_entity_poly.entity_id
_entity_poly.type
_entity_poly.pdbx_seq_one_letter_code
_entity_poly.pdbx_strand_id
1 'polypeptide(L)' 'GTSTVSWEDAAKTAVETAAKSVKDLRIGEVVTQDVTVENGKVVSYRVRLNISFKYHPEIAWYEEVQR' A
#
# COMPACT_ATOMS: atom_id res chain seq x y z
N GLY A 1 -3.71 5.40 -1.03
CA GLY A 1 -5.00 5.12 -0.41
C GLY A 1 -5.75 6.41 -0.15
N THR A 2 -7.04 6.30 0.15
CA THR A 2 -7.94 7.43 0.43
C THR A 2 -8.79 7.11 1.64
N SER A 3 -9.15 8.13 2.42
CA SER A 3 -10.05 8.01 3.57
C SER A 3 -10.80 9.32 3.79
N THR A 4 -11.99 9.26 4.38
CA THR A 4 -12.71 10.45 4.85
C THR A 4 -12.33 10.84 6.28
N VAL A 5 -11.51 10.02 6.96
CA VAL A 5 -11.18 10.19 8.39
C VAL A 5 -9.84 10.91 8.57
N SER A 6 -8.75 10.35 8.04
CA SER A 6 -7.41 10.93 8.16
C SER A 6 -6.43 10.41 7.11
N TRP A 7 -5.23 10.99 7.04
CA TRP A 7 -4.15 10.47 6.20
C TRP A 7 -3.61 9.13 6.72
N GLU A 8 -3.55 8.90 8.03
CA GLU A 8 -3.12 7.62 8.62
C GLU A 8 -4.05 6.48 8.22
N ASP A 9 -5.36 6.73 8.25
CA ASP A 9 -6.35 5.76 7.80
C ASP A 9 -6.26 5.51 6.28
N ALA A 10 -6.02 6.55 5.49
CA ALA A 10 -5.77 6.43 4.05
C ALA A 10 -4.48 5.64 3.74
N ALA A 11 -3.44 5.78 4.57
CA ALA A 11 -2.19 5.03 4.46
C ALA A 11 -2.40 3.55 4.83
N LYS A 12 -3.06 3.27 5.96
CA LYS A 12 -3.44 1.92 6.39
C LYS A 12 -4.24 1.21 5.30
N THR A 13 -5.27 1.86 4.78
CA THR A 13 -6.12 1.34 3.69
C THR A 13 -5.31 0.99 2.45
N ALA A 14 -4.30 1.81 2.11
CA ALA A 14 -3.42 1.55 0.97
C ALA A 14 -2.58 0.28 1.18
N VAL A 15 -1.96 0.12 2.35
CA VAL A 15 -1.13 -1.03 2.70
C VAL A 15 -1.96 -2.31 2.75
N GLU A 16 -3.12 -2.29 3.41
CA GLU A 16 -4.02 -3.44 3.50
C GLU A 16 -4.56 -3.86 2.12
N THR A 17 -4.78 -2.90 1.23
CA THR A 17 -5.18 -3.19 -0.16
C THR A 17 -4.04 -3.85 -0.94
N ALA A 18 -2.81 -3.31 -0.85
CA ALA A 18 -1.65 -3.90 -1.50
C ALA A 18 -1.35 -5.33 -1.00
N ALA A 19 -1.56 -5.59 0.29
CA ALA A 19 -1.33 -6.89 0.93
C ALA A 19 -2.23 -8.02 0.38
N LYS A 20 -3.32 -7.67 -0.33
CA LYS A 20 -4.19 -8.65 -1.00
C LYS A 20 -3.51 -9.31 -2.19
N SER A 21 -2.58 -8.63 -2.85
CA SER A 21 -1.94 -9.10 -4.09
C SER A 21 -0.44 -9.30 -3.96
N VAL A 22 0.23 -8.54 -3.08
CA VAL A 22 1.68 -8.58 -2.89
C VAL A 22 1.99 -9.12 -1.50
N LYS A 23 2.87 -10.12 -1.43
CA LYS A 23 3.34 -10.73 -0.17
C LYS A 23 4.59 -10.03 0.33
N ASP A 24 4.89 -10.23 1.61
CA ASP A 24 6.08 -9.70 2.29
C ASP A 24 6.29 -8.19 2.13
N LEU A 25 5.20 -7.40 2.29
CA LEU A 25 5.29 -5.96 2.44
C LEU A 25 6.06 -5.61 3.73
N ARG A 26 6.95 -4.62 3.68
CA ARG A 26 7.79 -4.27 4.85
C ARG A 26 7.75 -2.81 5.24
N ILE A 27 7.84 -1.91 4.26
CA ILE A 27 7.92 -0.47 4.52
C ILE A 27 6.94 0.23 3.57
N GLY A 28 6.13 1.14 4.11
CA GLY A 28 5.35 2.10 3.33
C GLY A 28 5.88 3.50 3.60
N GLU A 29 6.48 4.14 2.60
CA GLU A 29 7.00 5.51 2.70
C GLU A 29 6.01 6.48 2.08
N VAL A 30 5.64 7.51 2.83
CA VAL A 30 4.78 8.58 2.32
C VAL A 30 5.56 9.41 1.30
N VAL A 31 5.08 9.40 0.06
CA VAL A 31 5.59 10.26 -1.01
C VAL A 31 4.88 11.60 -1.00
N THR A 32 3.56 11.57 -0.82
CA THR A 32 2.76 12.79 -0.74
C THR A 32 1.47 12.53 0.00
N GLN A 33 0.99 13.58 0.67
CA GLN A 33 -0.33 13.67 1.25
C GLN A 33 -1.05 14.86 0.64
N ASP A 34 -2.31 14.68 0.27
CA ASP A 34 -3.16 15.76 -0.22
C ASP A 34 -4.61 15.52 0.21
N VAL A 35 -5.47 16.53 -0.01
CA VAL A 35 -6.89 16.50 0.33
C VAL A 35 -7.75 16.87 -0.87
N THR A 36 -8.94 16.30 -0.95
CA THR A 36 -10.00 16.79 -1.82
C THR A 36 -10.83 17.80 -1.04
N VAL A 37 -11.08 18.96 -1.65
CA VAL A 37 -11.87 20.04 -1.06
C VAL A 37 -13.12 20.26 -1.91
N GLU A 38 -14.28 20.24 -1.27
CA GLU A 38 -15.57 20.58 -1.88
C GLU A 38 -16.27 21.64 -1.04
N ASN A 39 -16.76 22.70 -1.69
CA ASN A 39 -17.44 23.83 -1.01
C ASN A 39 -16.62 24.42 0.16
N GLY A 40 -15.29 24.49 0.00
CA GLY A 40 -14.37 24.99 1.02
C GLY A 40 -14.15 24.05 2.22
N LYS A 41 -14.64 22.81 2.16
CA LYS A 41 -14.47 21.80 3.21
C LYS A 41 -13.67 20.61 2.70
N VAL A 42 -12.78 20.08 3.52
CA VAL A 42 -12.08 18.83 3.23
C VAL A 42 -13.08 17.68 3.27
N VAL A 43 -13.17 16.92 2.18
CA VAL A 43 -14.09 15.76 2.07
C VAL A 43 -13.35 14.42 2.01
N SER A 44 -12.08 14.42 1.62
CA SER A 44 -11.25 13.22 1.67
C SER A 44 -9.76 13.54 1.79
N TYR A 45 -9.04 12.61 2.41
CA TYR A 45 -7.61 12.57 2.57
C TYR A 45 -7.04 11.51 1.65
N ARG A 46 -5.93 11.81 0.98
CA ARG A 46 -5.24 10.86 0.10
C ARG A 46 -3.77 10.81 0.45
N VAL A 47 -3.23 9.59 0.47
CA VAL A 47 -1.81 9.31 0.66
C VAL A 47 -1.30 8.47 -0.51
N ARG A 48 -0.19 8.91 -1.11
CA ARG A 48 0.61 8.11 -2.05
C ARG A 48 1.77 7.50 -1.29
N LEU A 49 1.93 6.17 -1.39
CA LEU A 49 3.00 5.42 -0.73
C LEU A 49 3.91 4.76 -1.77
N ASN A 50 5.21 4.79 -1.53
CA ASN A 50 6.12 3.79 -2.05
C ASN A 50 6.10 2.60 -1.10
N ILE A 51 5.92 1.38 -1.60
CA ILE A 51 5.84 0.18 -0.77
C ILE A 51 6.98 -0.77 -1.15
N SER A 52 7.80 -1.12 -0.18
CA SER A 52 8.83 -2.15 -0.35
C SER A 52 8.26 -3.53 -0.01
N PHE A 53 8.65 -4.51 -0.82
CA PHE A 53 8.28 -5.90 -0.62
C PHE A 53 9.41 -6.83 -1.05
N LYS A 54 9.46 -8.04 -0.49
CA LYS A 54 10.39 -9.07 -0.98
C LYS A 54 9.82 -9.66 -2.26
N TYR A 55 10.61 -9.62 -3.34
CA TYR A 55 10.26 -10.34 -4.56
C TYR A 55 10.48 -11.84 -4.37
N HIS A 56 9.47 -12.63 -4.75
CA HIS A 56 9.53 -14.08 -4.78
C HIS A 56 9.53 -14.51 -6.25
N PRO A 57 10.70 -14.83 -6.84
CA PRO A 57 10.73 -15.42 -8.17
C PRO A 57 10.01 -16.77 -8.13
N GLU A 58 9.19 -17.07 -9.15
CA GLU A 58 8.63 -18.42 -9.37
C GLU A 58 9.75 -19.39 -9.77
N ILE A 59 10.63 -19.73 -8.84
CA ILE A 59 11.56 -20.85 -8.96
C ILE A 59 11.31 -21.76 -7.78
N ALA A 60 10.11 -22.36 -7.74
CA ALA A 60 9.77 -23.39 -6.75
C ALA A 60 9.87 -24.81 -7.33
N TRP A 61 9.84 -24.98 -8.66
CA TRP A 61 9.75 -26.31 -9.25
C TRP A 61 11.09 -27.06 -9.39
N TYR A 62 12.24 -26.37 -9.41
CA TYR A 62 13.54 -27.04 -9.59
C TYR A 62 14.21 -27.47 -8.28
N GLU A 63 13.94 -26.79 -7.16
CA GLU A 63 14.58 -27.11 -5.87
C GLU A 63 13.82 -28.17 -5.06
N GLU A 64 12.50 -28.32 -5.26
CA GLU A 64 11.72 -29.37 -4.57
C GLU A 64 11.85 -30.77 -5.18
N VAL A 65 12.19 -30.89 -6.47
CA VAL A 65 12.29 -32.19 -7.17
C VAL A 65 13.67 -32.86 -6.97
N GLN A 66 14.66 -32.13 -6.47
CA GLN A 66 16.03 -32.63 -6.24
C GLN A 66 16.33 -32.96 -4.77
N ARG A 67 15.32 -32.94 -3.89
CA ARG A 67 15.44 -33.31 -2.48
C ARG A 67 14.63 -34.57 -2.19
#